data_AF-A0A7V6DF37-F1
#
_entry.id   AF-A0A7V6DF37-F1
#
_cell.length_a   1.000
_cell.length_b   1.000
_cell.length_c   1.000
_cell.angle_alpha   90.00
_cell.angle_beta   90.00
_cell.angle_gamma   90.00
#
_symmetry.space_group_name_H-M   'P 1'
#
loop_
_entity.id
_entity.type
_entity.pdbx_description
1 polymer ?
#
loop_
_entity_poly.entity_id
_entity_poly.type
_entity_poly.pdbx_seq_one_letter_code
_entity_poly.pdbx_strand_id
1 'polypeptide(L)' 'MPVWVCDKCKTEVEARCRPATCPACKAPKDAFKKKA' A
#
# COMPACT_ATOMS: atom_id res chain seq x y z
N MET A 1 -2.65 -1.62 13.30
CA MET A 1 -2.39 -0.46 12.41
C MET A 1 -3.21 -0.67 11.13
N PRO A 2 -3.59 0.37 10.38
CA PRO A 2 -4.27 0.16 9.10
C PRO A 2 -3.33 -0.60 8.14
N VAL A 3 -3.88 -1.62 7.47
CA VAL A 3 -3.18 -2.37 6.43
C VAL A 3 -3.49 -1.71 5.10
N TRP A 4 -2.46 -1.44 4.30
CA TRP A 4 -2.59 -0.89 2.95
C TRP A 4 -2.19 -1.95 1.94
N VAL A 5 -3.08 -2.30 1.03
CA VAL A 5 -2.83 -3.27 -0.03
C VAL A 5 -2.54 -2.51 -1.32
N CYS A 6 -1.39 -2.80 -1.92
CA CYS A 6 -1.06 -2.28 -3.24
C CYS A 6 -1.90 -3.00 -4.31
N ASP A 7 -2.68 -2.26 -5.08
CA ASP A 7 -3.54 -2.78 -6.15
C ASP A 7 -2.74 -3.39 -7.31
N LYS A 8 -1.51 -2.88 -7.56
CA LYS A 8 -0.65 -3.37 -8.66
C LYS A 8 0.00 -4.73 -8.38
N CYS A 9 0.53 -4.93 -7.19
CA CYS A 9 1.31 -6.13 -6.85
C CYS A 9 0.73 -6.94 -5.68
N LYS A 10 -0.42 -6.51 -5.15
CA LYS A 10 -1.11 -7.10 -3.99
C LYS A 10 -0.28 -7.13 -2.70
N THR A 11 0.80 -6.36 -2.63
CA THR A 11 1.62 -6.27 -1.41
C THR A 11 0.87 -5.55 -0.30
N GLU A 12 0.84 -6.18 0.86
CA GLU A 12 0.25 -5.65 2.08
C GLU A 12 1.31 -4.93 2.89
N VAL A 13 1.02 -3.70 3.29
CA VAL A 13 1.92 -2.85 4.09
C VAL A 13 1.14 -2.36 5.30
N GLU A 14 1.59 -2.76 6.47
CA GLU A 14 1.06 -2.26 7.74
C GLU A 14 1.71 -0.92 8.06
N ALA A 15 0.95 0.16 7.93
CA ALA A 15 1.45 1.50 8.17
C ALA A 15 0.34 2.42 8.64
N ARG A 16 0.64 3.29 9.61
CA ARG A 16 -0.33 4.28 10.13
C ARG A 16 -0.85 5.22 9.04
N CYS A 17 -0.01 5.56 8.06
CA CYS A 17 -0.33 6.39 6.91
C CYS A 17 -0.15 5.60 5.61
N ARG A 18 -0.87 6.00 4.55
CA ARG A 18 -0.73 5.40 3.22
C ARG A 18 0.72 5.55 2.73
N PRO A 19 1.40 4.45 2.34
CA PRO A 19 2.78 4.54 1.86
C PRO A 19 2.88 5.44 0.62
N ALA A 20 3.96 6.24 0.53
CA ALA A 20 4.20 7.10 -0.63
C ALA A 20 4.49 6.28 -1.90
N THR A 21 5.17 5.15 -1.72
CA THR A 21 5.56 4.22 -2.78
C THR A 21 5.52 2.78 -2.27
N CYS A 22 5.16 1.84 -3.14
CA CYS A 22 5.11 0.44 -2.79
C CYS A 22 6.52 -0.15 -2.67
N PRO A 23 6.86 -0.85 -1.58
CA PRO A 23 8.19 -1.43 -1.40
C PRO A 23 8.50 -2.55 -2.41
N ALA A 24 7.46 -3.23 -2.91
CA ALA A 24 7.65 -4.35 -3.86
C ALA A 24 7.72 -3.89 -5.32
N CYS A 25 6.79 -3.04 -5.76
CA CYS A 25 6.65 -2.68 -7.18
C CYS A 25 6.91 -1.19 -7.48
N LYS A 26 7.30 -0.40 -6.48
CA LYS A 26 7.51 1.06 -6.59
C LYS A 26 6.28 1.85 -7.08
N ALA A 27 5.08 1.25 -7.05
CA ALA A 27 3.85 1.93 -7.41
C ALA A 27 3.59 3.14 -6.50
N PRO A 28 3.02 4.24 -7.02
CA PRO A 28 2.74 5.44 -6.25
C PRO A 28 1.62 5.21 -5.21
N LYS A 29 1.48 6.13 -4.25
CA LYS A 29 0.47 6.10 -3.17
C LYS A 29 -0.96 5.86 -3.64
N ASP A 30 -1.31 6.27 -4.85
CA ASP A 30 -2.64 6.10 -5.43
C ASP A 30 -2.98 4.64 -5.73
N ALA A 31 -1.96 3.80 -5.92
CA ALA A 31 -2.15 2.37 -6.09
C ALA A 31 -2.40 1.64 -4.76
N PHE A 32 -2.41 2.31 -3.61
CA PHE A 32 -2.71 1.68 -2.32
C PHE A 32 -4.18 1.83 -1.92
N LYS A 33 -4.83 0.70 -1.67
CA LYS A 33 -6.17 0.61 -1.08
C LYS A 33 -6.06 0.26 0.40
N LYS A 34 -6.91 0.85 1.23
CA LYS A 34 -7.00 0.49 2.64
C LYS A 34 -7.69 -0.87 2.75
N LYS A 35 -7.05 -1.85 3.39
CA LYS A 35 -7.71 -3.08 3.81
C LYS A 35 -8.63 -2.70 4.97
N ALA A 36 -9.94 -2.86 4.76
CA ALA A 36 -10.96 -2.58 5.77
C ALA A 36 -10.78 -3.50 6.98
#